data_AF-A0A6S6XII9-F1
#
_entry.id   AF-A0A6S6XII9-F1
#
_cell.length_a   1.000
_cell.length_b   1.000
_cell.length_c   1.000
_cell.angle_alpha   90.00
_cell.angle_beta   90.00
_cell.angle_gamma   90.00
#
_symmetry.space_group_name_H-M   'P 1'
#
loop_
_entity.id
_entity.type
_entity.pdbx_description
1 polymer ?
#
loop_
_entity_poly.entity_id
_entity_poly.type
_entity_poly.pdbx_seq_one_letter_code
_entity_poly.pdbx_strand_id
1 'polypeptide(L)' 'MIRKWIDNLDNWLTLKARLKSEGYTLWQTQYSWYDPHGLIVGFMRGENQIEIVTHSKEIAKDIRNSGL' A
#
# COMPACT_ATOMS: atom_id res chain seq x y z
N MET A 1 -8.12 -11.83 -3.64
CA MET A 1 -7.06 -10.91 -3.21
C MET A 1 -6.25 -10.50 -4.43
N ILE A 2 -6.05 -9.20 -4.67
CA ILE A 2 -5.21 -8.70 -5.78
C ILE A 2 -3.92 -8.15 -5.18
N ARG A 3 -2.75 -8.57 -5.70
CA ARG A 3 -1.44 -8.06 -5.31
C ARG A 3 -0.84 -7.20 -6.42
N LYS A 4 -0.27 -6.04 -6.07
CA LYS A 4 0.38 -5.11 -7.01
C LYS A 4 1.74 -4.66 -6.49
N TRP A 5 2.70 -4.51 -7.40
CA TRP A 5 4.00 -3.90 -7.15
C TRP A 5 3.96 -2.43 -7.56
N ILE A 6 4.31 -1.52 -6.66
CA ILE A 6 4.29 -0.08 -6.90
C ILE A 6 5.51 0.56 -6.24
N ASP A 7 6.46 0.98 -7.08
CA ASP A 7 7.66 1.70 -6.63
C ASP A 7 7.71 3.15 -7.15
N ASN A 8 6.82 3.49 -8.08
CA ASN A 8 6.67 4.85 -8.58
C ASN A 8 5.67 5.64 -7.71
N LEU A 9 6.09 6.83 -7.27
CA LEU A 9 5.32 7.66 -6.34
C LEU A 9 3.99 8.15 -6.94
N ASP A 10 3.97 8.58 -8.20
CA ASP A 10 2.74 9.09 -8.84
C ASP A 10 1.67 8.01 -8.99
N ASN A 11 2.09 6.79 -9.36
CA ASN A 11 1.22 5.62 -9.39
C ASN A 11 0.65 5.31 -8.00
N TRP A 12 1.49 5.43 -6.95
CA TRP A 12 1.05 5.28 -5.57
C TRP A 12 0.04 6.35 -5.19
N LEU A 13 0.31 7.63 -5.41
CA LEU A 13 -0.60 8.73 -5.06
C LEU A 13 -1.95 8.61 -5.76
N THR A 14 -1.95 8.21 -7.04
CA THR A 14 -3.17 7.94 -7.80
C THR A 14 -3.97 6.78 -7.19
N LEU A 15 -3.30 5.67 -6.87
CA LEU A 15 -3.96 4.53 -6.25
C LEU A 15 -4.46 4.86 -4.84
N LYS A 16 -3.67 5.55 -4.04
CA LYS A 16 -4.00 6.03 -2.69
C LYS A 16 -5.28 6.85 -2.69
N ALA A 17 -5.39 7.82 -3.59
CA ALA A 17 -6.60 8.63 -3.75
C ALA A 17 -7.83 7.77 -4.08
N ARG A 18 -7.64 6.78 -4.97
CA ARG A 18 -8.70 5.82 -5.32
C ARG A 18 -9.10 4.95 -4.12
N LEU A 19 -8.15 4.34 -3.40
CA LEU A 19 -8.40 3.52 -2.21
C LEU A 19 -9.19 4.31 -1.16
N LYS A 20 -8.81 5.57 -0.92
CA LYS A 20 -9.56 6.50 -0.05
C LYS A 20 -10.99 6.72 -0.53
N SER A 21 -11.17 7.09 -1.80
CA SER A 21 -12.50 7.34 -2.37
C SER A 21 -13.41 6.12 -2.34
N GLU A 22 -12.82 4.92 -2.46
CA GLU A 22 -13.54 3.66 -2.47
C GLU A 22 -13.84 3.14 -1.06
N GLY A 23 -13.28 3.74 -0.01
CA GLY A 23 -13.49 3.36 1.39
C GLY A 23 -12.64 2.18 1.86
N TYR A 24 -11.48 1.95 1.24
CA TYR A 24 -10.51 0.99 1.77
C TYR A 24 -9.87 1.53 3.04
N THR A 25 -9.46 0.62 3.91
CA THR A 25 -8.74 0.91 5.15
C THR A 25 -7.48 0.06 5.23
N LEU A 26 -6.43 0.57 5.85
CA LEU A 26 -5.24 -0.20 6.14
C LEU A 26 -5.60 -1.34 7.10
N TRP A 27 -5.30 -2.57 6.69
CA TRP A 27 -5.58 -3.78 7.47
C TRP A 27 -4.32 -4.32 8.15
N GLN A 28 -3.23 -4.45 7.40
CA GLN A 28 -1.97 -4.97 7.93
C GLN A 28 -0.76 -4.49 7.14
N THR A 29 0.41 -4.53 7.78
CA THR A 29 1.72 -4.31 7.16
C THR A 29 2.66 -5.45 7.51
N GLN A 30 3.50 -5.87 6.56
CA GLN A 30 4.54 -6.88 6.76
C GLN A 30 5.86 -6.44 6.11
N TYR A 31 6.98 -6.87 6.71
CA TYR A 31 8.34 -6.57 6.26
C TYR A 31 8.68 -5.06 6.25
N SER A 32 9.83 -4.72 5.68
CA SER A 32 10.30 -3.37 5.43
C SER A 32 10.67 -3.17 3.96
N TRP A 33 10.78 -1.93 3.50
CA TRP A 33 11.25 -1.65 2.14
C TRP A 33 12.73 -2.04 1.91
N TYR A 34 13.49 -2.34 2.97
CA TYR A 34 14.86 -2.86 2.89
C TYR A 34 14.89 -4.39 2.79
N ASP A 35 13.78 -5.08 3.08
CA ASP A 35 13.71 -6.51 2.89
C ASP A 35 13.70 -6.86 1.40
N PRO A 36 14.29 -7.99 0.99
CA PRO A 36 14.19 -8.48 -0.38
C PRO A 36 12.74 -8.61 -0.87
N HIS A 37 11.81 -8.88 0.03
CA HIS A 37 10.37 -8.98 -0.25
C HIS A 37 9.66 -7.63 -0.39
N GLY A 38 10.29 -6.52 0.02
CA GLY A 38 9.71 -5.19 0.06
C GLY A 38 8.73 -5.00 1.21
N LEU A 39 8.31 -3.77 1.45
CA LEU A 39 7.21 -3.49 2.37
C LEU A 39 5.92 -3.99 1.72
N ILE A 40 5.19 -4.85 2.43
CA ILE A 40 3.89 -5.36 2.02
C ILE A 40 2.80 -4.70 2.86
N VAL A 41 1.78 -4.19 2.19
CA VAL A 41 0.69 -3.42 2.82
C VAL A 41 -0.65 -3.93 2.31
N GLY A 42 -1.45 -4.46 3.23
CA GLY A 42 -2.80 -4.94 2.95
C GLY A 42 -3.85 -3.87 3.25
N PHE A 43 -4.72 -3.61 2.28
CA PHE A 43 -5.89 -2.74 2.40
C PHE A 43 -7.17 -3.57 2.22
N MET A 44 -8.21 -3.26 3.01
CA MET A 44 -9.49 -3.97 2.95
C MET A 44 -10.70 -3.04 2.86
N ARG A 45 -11.74 -3.52 2.18
CA ARG A 45 -13.10 -2.95 2.16
C ARG A 45 -14.13 -4.08 2.15
N GLY A 46 -14.69 -4.38 3.32
CA GLY A 46 -15.50 -5.59 3.50
C GLY A 46 -14.66 -6.83 3.16
N GLU A 47 -15.15 -7.67 2.25
CA GLU A 47 -14.44 -8.86 1.77
C GLU A 47 -13.40 -8.58 0.68
N ASN A 48 -13.35 -7.35 0.16
CA ASN A 48 -12.39 -6.97 -0.88
C ASN A 48 -11.03 -6.65 -0.26
N GLN A 49 -9.98 -7.28 -0.78
CA GLN A 49 -8.61 -7.12 -0.28
C GLN A 49 -7.64 -6.83 -1.43
N ILE A 50 -6.80 -5.81 -1.21
CA ILE A 50 -5.73 -5.39 -2.10
C ILE A 50 -4.42 -5.37 -1.31
N GLU A 51 -3.37 -5.92 -1.89
CA GLU A 51 -2.02 -5.91 -1.32
C GLU A 51 -1.08 -5.11 -2.22
N ILE A 52 -0.35 -4.18 -1.61
CA ILE A 52 0.68 -3.37 -2.28
C ILE A 52 2.04 -3.81 -1.76
N VAL A 53 2.96 -4.06 -2.69
CA VAL A 53 4.38 -4.29 -2.40
C VAL A 53 5.18 -3.08 -2.89
N THR A 54 6.09 -2.58 -2.07
CA THR A 54 6.97 -1.47 -2.43
C THR A 54 8.36 -1.60 -1.82
N HIS A 55 9.38 -1.29 -2.61
CA HIS A 55 10.76 -1.04 -2.20
C HIS A 55 11.07 0.46 -2.15
N SER A 56 10.08 1.32 -2.43
CA SER A 56 10.23 2.77 -2.32
C SER A 56 10.13 3.23 -0.87
N LYS A 57 11.22 3.83 -0.38
CA LYS A 57 11.27 4.47 0.95
C LYS A 57 10.24 5.60 1.09
N GLU A 58 9.95 6.32 0.00
CA GLU A 58 9.01 7.44 0.01
C GLU A 58 7.58 6.94 0.17
N ILE A 59 7.19 5.93 -0.61
CA ILE A 59 5.87 5.29 -0.49
C ILE A 59 5.71 4.67 0.90
N ALA A 60 6.72 3.95 1.38
CA ALA A 60 6.68 3.36 2.71
C ALA A 60 6.54 4.40 3.83
N LYS A 61 7.21 5.55 3.72
CA LYS A 61 7.08 6.65 4.67
C LYS A 61 5.68 7.26 4.63
N ASP A 62 5.14 7.46 3.43
CA ASP A 62 3.80 8.00 3.25
C ASP A 62 2.73 7.09 3.86
N ILE A 63 2.76 5.78 3.58
CA ILE A 63 1.83 4.79 4.16
C ILE A 63 1.84 4.82 5.69
N ARG A 64 3.04 4.88 6.31
CA ARG A 64 3.18 4.92 7.77
C ARG A 64 2.60 6.18 8.39
N ASN A 65 2.66 7.31 7.68
CA ASN A 65 2.18 8.59 8.19
C ASN A 65 0.69 8.80 7.94
N SER A 66 0.16 8.28 6.84
CA SER A 66 -1.23 8.52 6.45
C SER A 66 -2.18 7.42 6.92
N GLY A 67 -1.66 6.20 7.19
CA GLY A 67 -2.48 5.02 7.47
C GLY A 67 -3.42 4.66 6.32
N LEU A 68 -3.18 5.26 5.14
CA LEU A 68 -4.08 5.39 3.99
C LEU A 68 -3.45 6.28 2.94
#